data_AF-A0A9X0CW38-F1
#
_entry.id   AF-A0A9X0CW38-F1
#
_cell.length_a   1.000
_cell.length_b   1.000
_cell.length_c   1.000
_cell.angle_alpha   90.00
_cell.angle_beta   90.00
_cell.angle_gamma   90.00
#
_symmetry.space_group_name_H-M   'P 1'
#
loop_
_entity.id
_entity.type
_entity.pdbx_description
1 polymer ?
#
loop_
_entity_poly.entity_id
_entity_poly.type
_entity_poly.pdbx_seq_one_letter_code
_entity_poly.pdbx_strand_id
1 'polypeptide(L)'
;MGKRDNRVAFVNPVAMARSRASATSGPTIRDYLNRNRPTLDEVKEMMNKRKTGSETLAAYEEHLNQKFRSELKKNREKVLGASEGSSKTRKKEKKKSSKRKRRR
;
A
#
# COMPACT_ATOMS: atom_id res chain seq x y z
N MET A 1 -48.21 -13.53 -23.02
CA MET A 1 -46.94 -12.82 -23.33
C MET A 1 -47.02 -11.41 -22.75
N GLY A 2 -46.68 -11.25 -21.47
CA GLY A 2 -46.80 -9.98 -20.77
C GLY A 2 -45.75 -8.96 -21.22
N LYS A 3 -46.15 -7.69 -21.39
CA LYS A 3 -45.22 -6.62 -21.78
C LYS A 3 -44.18 -6.43 -20.67
N ARG A 4 -42.90 -6.42 -21.05
CA ARG A 4 -41.79 -6.09 -20.13
C ARG A 4 -41.90 -4.63 -19.72
N ASP A 5 -41.78 -4.37 -18.43
CA ASP A 5 -41.80 -3.01 -17.89
C ASP A 5 -40.54 -2.25 -18.34
N ASN A 6 -40.72 -1.10 -18.97
CA ASN A 6 -39.64 -0.28 -19.56
C ASN A 6 -39.17 0.84 -18.61
N ARG A 7 -39.68 0.89 -17.38
CA ARG A 7 -39.28 1.89 -16.39
C ARG A 7 -37.84 1.67 -15.98
N VAL A 8 -36.95 2.55 -16.43
CA VAL A 8 -35.56 2.59 -15.98
C VAL A 8 -35.59 3.09 -14.55
N ALA A 9 -35.30 2.22 -13.58
CA ALA A 9 -35.12 2.64 -12.20
C ALA A 9 -34.05 3.75 -12.19
N PHE A 10 -34.37 4.91 -11.61
CA PHE A 10 -33.38 5.95 -11.43
C PHE A 10 -32.34 5.45 -10.43
N VAL A 11 -31.21 4.96 -10.92
CA VAL A 11 -30.11 4.51 -10.08
C VAL A 11 -29.18 5.69 -9.86
N ASN A 12 -28.86 5.98 -8.59
CA ASN A 12 -27.93 7.02 -8.24
C ASN A 12 -26.56 6.76 -8.92
N PRO A 13 -26.09 7.63 -9.83
CA PRO A 13 -24.87 7.40 -10.60
C PRO A 13 -23.62 7.30 -9.70
N VAL A 14 -23.63 7.97 -8.54
CA VAL A 14 -22.55 7.88 -7.55
C VAL A 14 -22.49 6.51 -6.91
N ALA A 15 -23.65 5.92 -6.60
CA ALA A 15 -23.73 4.56 -6.05
C ALA A 15 -23.27 3.50 -7.06
N MET A 16 -23.68 3.66 -8.33
CA MET A 16 -23.21 2.79 -9.43
C MET A 16 -21.71 2.89 -9.68
N ALA A 17 -21.12 4.09 -9.59
CA ALA A 17 -19.69 4.27 -9.74
C ALA A 17 -18.90 3.60 -8.59
N ARG A 18 -19.42 3.67 -7.35
CA ARG A 18 -18.81 3.02 -6.18
C ARG A 18 -18.91 1.50 -6.24
N SER A 19 -20.03 0.92 -6.68
CA SER A 19 -20.16 -0.54 -6.79
C SER A 19 -19.31 -1.13 -7.91
N ARG A 20 -19.02 -0.34 -8.96
CA ARG A 20 -18.12 -0.71 -10.06
C ARG A 20 -16.65 -0.41 -9.77
N ALA A 21 -16.34 0.31 -8.69
CA ALA A 21 -14.96 0.59 -8.32
C ALA A 21 -14.29 -0.72 -7.86
N SER A 22 -13.04 -0.93 -8.30
CA SER A 22 -12.22 -2.03 -7.79
C SER A 22 -12.20 -2.00 -6.26
N ALA A 23 -12.31 -3.16 -5.63
CA ALA A 23 -12.17 -3.30 -4.19
C ALA A 23 -10.89 -2.57 -3.74
N THR A 24 -11.01 -1.77 -2.68
CA THR A 24 -9.88 -1.06 -2.08
C THR A 24 -8.85 -2.10 -1.63
N SER A 25 -7.67 -2.06 -2.24
CA SER A 25 -6.57 -2.96 -1.87
C SER A 25 -5.94 -2.48 -0.56
N GLY A 26 -5.92 -3.35 0.44
CA GLY A 26 -5.29 -3.11 1.73
C GLY A 26 -6.27 -2.93 2.90
N PRO A 27 -5.74 -2.84 4.14
CA PRO A 27 -6.55 -2.69 5.34
C PRO A 27 -7.37 -1.41 5.28
N THR A 28 -8.64 -1.51 5.63
CA THR A 28 -9.55 -0.38 5.76
C THR A 28 -9.18 0.47 6.98
N ILE A 29 -9.68 1.70 7.02
CA ILE A 29 -9.50 2.59 8.17
C ILE A 29 -10.01 1.93 9.47
N ARG A 30 -11.11 1.17 9.39
CA ARG A 30 -11.63 0.39 10.53
C ARG A 30 -10.62 -0.65 11.01
N ASP A 31 -9.91 -1.30 10.11
CA ASP A 31 -8.86 -2.27 10.44
C ASP A 31 -7.64 -1.64 11.11
N TYR A 32 -7.45 -0.32 11.01
CA TYR A 32 -6.43 0.41 11.79
C TYR A 32 -6.93 0.84 13.16
N LEU A 33 -8.22 1.17 13.27
CA LEU A 33 -8.83 1.59 14.52
C LEU A 33 -9.06 0.41 15.46
N ASN A 34 -9.43 -0.76 14.93
CA ASN A 34 -9.73 -1.96 15.70
C ASN A 34 -8.49 -2.77 16.12
N ARG A 35 -7.27 -2.25 15.91
CA ARG A 35 -6.07 -2.97 16.34
C ARG A 35 -5.93 -2.87 17.85
N ASN A 36 -5.48 -3.94 18.48
CA ASN A 36 -5.01 -3.92 19.86
C ASN A 36 -3.76 -3.03 19.91
N ARG A 37 -3.95 -1.77 20.27
CA ARG A 37 -2.87 -0.81 20.46
C ARG A 37 -2.34 -0.97 21.88
N PRO A 38 -1.03 -1.15 22.07
CA PRO A 38 -0.48 -1.19 23.41
C PRO A 38 -0.74 0.13 24.11
N THR A 39 -0.97 0.07 25.41
CA THR A 39 -1.15 1.26 26.23
C THR A 39 0.20 1.97 26.42
N LEU A 40 0.17 3.26 26.79
CA LEU A 40 1.41 4.02 27.02
C LEU A 40 2.29 3.38 28.09
N ASP A 41 1.69 2.74 29.09
CA ASP A 41 2.42 2.13 30.19
C ASP A 41 3.07 0.81 29.77
N GLU A 42 2.38 -0.01 28.97
CA GLU A 42 2.98 -1.19 28.34
C GLU A 42 4.17 -0.82 27.43
N VAL A 43 4.06 0.29 26.69
CA VAL A 43 5.16 0.79 25.84
C VAL A 43 6.36 1.22 26.70
N LYS A 44 6.13 1.92 27.81
CA LYS A 44 7.20 2.32 28.73
C LYS A 44 7.87 1.10 29.37
N GLU A 45 7.09 0.09 29.77
CA GLU A 45 7.65 -1.16 30.29
C GLU A 45 8.51 -1.88 29.25
N MET A 46 8.05 -1.95 28.00
CA MET A 46 8.87 -2.53 26.92
C MET A 46 10.16 -1.74 26.71
N MET A 47 10.11 -0.40 26.76
CA MET A 47 11.32 0.42 26.66
C MET A 47 12.28 0.18 27.82
N ASN A 48 11.75 0.06 29.05
CA ASN A 48 12.56 -0.22 30.23
C ASN A 48 13.18 -1.62 30.14
N LYS A 49 12.40 -2.65 29.77
CA LYS A 49 12.89 -4.03 29.54
C LYS A 49 14.00 -4.09 28.48
N ARG A 50 13.90 -3.28 27.43
CA ARG A 50 14.94 -3.16 26.39
C ARG A 50 16.19 -2.42 26.89
N LYS A 51 16.01 -1.38 27.70
CA LYS A 51 17.12 -0.63 28.31
C LYS A 51 17.84 -1.43 29.41
N THR A 52 17.15 -2.32 30.09
CA THR A 52 17.71 -3.23 31.11
C THR A 52 18.36 -4.47 30.50
N GLY A 53 18.40 -4.61 29.17
CA GLY A 53 19.11 -5.69 28.50
C GLY A 53 20.64 -5.58 28.68
N SER A 54 21.34 -6.71 28.53
CA SER A 54 22.82 -6.72 28.58
C SER A 54 23.40 -5.99 27.36
N GLU A 55 24.37 -5.10 27.56
CA GLU A 55 25.10 -4.40 26.48
C GLU A 55 25.72 -5.38 25.47
N THR A 56 26.14 -6.56 25.93
CA THR A 56 26.69 -7.62 25.07
C THR A 56 25.66 -8.25 24.14
N LEU A 57 24.40 -8.34 24.57
CA LEU A 57 23.29 -8.83 23.73
C LEU A 57 22.90 -7.77 22.70
N ALA A 58 22.89 -6.50 23.10
CA ALA A 58 22.64 -5.39 22.17
C ALA A 58 23.70 -5.34 21.05
N ALA A 59 24.98 -5.50 21.38
CA ALA A 59 26.06 -5.54 20.40
C ALA A 59 25.96 -6.75 19.44
N TYR A 60 25.53 -7.91 19.94
CA TYR A 60 25.29 -9.10 19.12
C TYR A 60 24.09 -8.93 18.17
N GLU A 61 22.99 -8.37 18.68
CA GLU A 61 21.81 -8.03 17.87
C GLU A 61 22.12 -6.99 16.80
N GLU A 62 22.96 -5.99 17.10
CA GLU A 62 23.42 -5.01 16.12
C GLU A 62 24.22 -5.66 15.00
N HIS A 63 25.15 -6.57 15.33
CA HIS A 63 25.94 -7.31 14.34
C HIS A 63 25.03 -8.14 13.40
N LEU A 64 23.99 -8.78 13.93
CA LEU A 64 23.01 -9.50 13.10
C LEU A 64 22.16 -8.53 12.25
N ASN A 65 21.79 -7.38 12.81
CA ASN A 65 20.98 -6.38 12.12
C ASN A 65 21.72 -5.67 10.98
N GLN A 66 23.06 -5.72 10.91
CA GLN A 66 23.82 -5.13 9.80
C GLN A 66 23.44 -5.75 8.45
N LYS A 67 23.31 -7.08 8.39
CA LYS A 67 22.88 -7.78 7.18
C LYS A 67 21.47 -7.35 6.77
N PHE A 68 20.55 -7.29 7.74
CA PHE A 68 19.16 -6.90 7.50
C PHE A 68 19.04 -5.44 7.00
N ARG A 69 19.80 -4.51 7.57
CA ARG A 69 19.87 -3.11 7.10
C ARG A 69 20.36 -3.03 5.65
N SER A 70 21.34 -3.84 5.29
CA SER A 70 21.86 -3.88 3.92
C SER A 70 20.82 -4.41 2.93
N GLU A 71 20.03 -5.41 3.31
CA GLU A 71 18.95 -5.98 2.49
C GLU A 71 17.78 -4.99 2.33
N LEU A 72 17.39 -4.31 3.41
CA LEU A 72 16.38 -3.26 3.34
C LEU A 72 16.78 -2.13 2.41
N LYS A 73 18.05 -1.72 2.43
CA LYS A 73 18.59 -0.70 1.51
C LYS A 73 18.49 -1.17 0.06
N LYS A 74 18.93 -2.39 -0.24
CA LYS A 74 18.81 -3.00 -1.59
C LYS A 74 17.36 -3.07 -2.07
N ASN A 75 16.44 -3.46 -1.19
CA ASN A 75 15.00 -3.54 -1.52
C ASN A 75 14.40 -2.15 -1.77
N ARG A 76 14.78 -1.15 -0.96
CA ARG A 76 14.37 0.24 -1.15
C ARG A 76 14.84 0.79 -2.50
N GLU A 77 16.11 0.55 -2.85
CA GLU A 77 16.68 0.96 -4.14
C GLU A 77 15.97 0.28 -5.32
N LYS A 78 15.67 -1.02 -5.23
CA LYS A 78 14.89 -1.74 -6.24
C LYS A 78 13.50 -1.15 -6.44
N VAL A 79 12.78 -0.86 -5.35
CA VAL A 79 11.43 -0.28 -5.42
C VAL A 79 11.47 1.13 -6.04
N LEU A 80 12.41 1.96 -5.62
CA LEU A 80 12.56 3.32 -6.16
C LEU A 80 12.98 3.30 -7.64
N GLY A 81 13.97 2.48 -8.00
CA GLY A 81 14.45 2.33 -9.38
C GLY A 81 13.41 1.73 -10.33
N ALA A 82 12.62 0.75 -9.86
CA ALA A 82 11.51 0.20 -10.63
C ALA A 82 10.41 1.25 -10.89
N SER A 83 10.17 2.17 -9.95
CA SER A 83 9.18 3.25 -10.11
C SER A 83 9.59 4.28 -11.18
N GLU A 84 10.88 4.62 -11.26
CA GLU A 84 11.39 5.58 -12.24
C GLU A 84 11.43 5.01 -13.67
N GLY A 85 11.86 3.75 -13.83
CA GLY A 85 11.92 3.09 -15.13
C GLY A 85 10.54 2.79 -15.72
N SER A 86 9.62 2.28 -14.89
CA SER A 86 8.24 1.93 -15.28
C SER A 86 7.39 3.15 -15.65
N SER A 87 7.56 4.27 -14.93
CA SER A 87 6.80 5.49 -15.20
C SER A 87 7.21 6.16 -16.52
N LYS A 88 8.52 6.20 -16.84
CA LYS A 88 9.02 6.74 -18.12
C LYS A 88 8.58 5.90 -19.31
N THR A 89 8.65 4.57 -19.23
CA THR A 89 8.24 3.66 -20.32
C THR A 89 6.73 3.72 -20.55
N ARG A 90 5.91 3.64 -19.48
CA ARG A 90 4.44 3.79 -19.57
C ARG A 90 4.02 5.15 -20.13
N LYS A 91 4.71 6.25 -19.77
CA LYS A 91 4.42 7.59 -20.30
C LYS A 91 4.76 7.70 -21.79
N LYS A 92 5.85 7.07 -22.25
CA LYS A 92 6.26 7.04 -23.67
C LYS A 92 5.30 6.20 -24.52
N GLU A 93 4.85 5.05 -24.02
CA GLU A 93 3.83 4.24 -24.69
C GLU A 93 2.49 4.95 -24.80
N LYS A 94 2.01 5.59 -23.72
CA LYS A 94 0.75 6.36 -23.74
C LYS A 94 0.79 7.53 -24.72
N LYS A 95 1.95 8.19 -24.88
CA LYS A 95 2.14 9.27 -25.88
C LYS A 95 2.17 8.74 -27.32
N LYS A 96 2.74 7.55 -27.55
CA LYS A 96 2.72 6.90 -28.88
C LYS A 96 1.31 6.42 -29.26
N SER A 97 0.59 5.81 -28.33
CA SER A 97 -0.77 5.33 -28.58
C SER A 97 -1.76 6.47 -28.84
N SER A 98 -1.67 7.57 -28.10
CA SER A 98 -2.51 8.76 -28.34
C SER A 98 -2.21 9.41 -29.70
N LYS A 99 -0.94 9.50 -30.11
CA LYS A 99 -0.55 10.03 -31.42
C LYS A 99 -1.04 9.13 -32.56
N ARG A 100 -1.03 7.81 -32.40
CA ARG A 100 -1.56 6.85 -33.39
C ARG A 100 -3.09 6.93 -33.51
N LYS A 101 -3.80 7.15 -32.40
CA LYS A 101 -5.26 7.29 -32.37
C LYS A 101 -5.76 8.59 -32.99
N ARG A 102 -4.93 9.63 -33.02
CA ARG A 102 -5.23 10.95 -33.62
C ARG A 102 -4.92 11.04 -35.11
N ARG A 103 -4.19 10.06 -35.67
CA ARG A 103 -3.86 9.94 -37.11
C ARG A 103 -4.77 8.95 -37.85
N ARG A 104 -5.67 8.27 -37.13
CA ARG A 104 -6.76 7.46 -37.65
C ARG A 104 -8.04 8.26 -37.46
#